data_AF-A0A8S3AXY8-F1
#
_entry.id   AF-A0A8S3AXY8-F1
#
_cell.length_a   1.000
_cell.length_b   1.000
_cell.length_c   1.000
_cell.angle_alpha   90.00
_cell.angle_beta   90.00
_cell.angle_gamma   90.00
#
_symmetry.space_group_name_H-M   'P 1'
#
loop_
_entity.id
_entity.type
_entity.pdbx_description
1 polymer ?
#
loop_
_entity_poly.entity_id
_entity_poly.type
_entity_poly.pdbx_seq_one_letter_code
_entity_poly.pdbx_strand_id
1 'polypeptide(L)' 'KGSSINISQVIACVGQQNVEGKRIPFGFKHRTLPHFIKDDYGPEAKGFVENSYLQGLTPVEFYFHAMGGREGLIDTAVKT' A
#
# COMPACT_ATOMS: atom_id res chain seq x y z
N LYS A 1 -2.27 18.81 14.49
CA LYS A 1 -2.26 17.99 13.24
C LYS A 1 -1.11 17.01 13.35
N GLY A 2 -1.34 15.73 13.08
CA GLY A 2 -0.39 14.65 13.37
C GLY A 2 -0.89 13.77 14.51
N SER A 3 -0.84 12.46 14.31
CA SER A 3 -1.17 11.41 15.27
C SER A 3 0.03 10.47 15.48
N SER A 4 -0.06 9.56 16.45
CA SER A 4 0.93 8.49 16.65
C SER A 4 1.16 7.65 15.41
N ILE A 5 0.11 7.42 14.60
CA ILE A 5 0.22 6.72 13.31
C ILE A 5 1.14 7.47 12.36
N ASN A 6 1.00 8.79 12.26
CA ASN A 6 1.84 9.57 11.36
C ASN A 6 3.31 9.49 11.75
N ILE A 7 3.61 9.50 13.05
CA ILE A 7 4.98 9.32 13.55
C ILE A 7 5.50 7.93 13.14
N SER A 8 4.72 6.87 13.37
CA SER A 8 5.10 5.51 12.98
C SER A 8 5.37 5.37 11.47
N GLN A 9 4.57 6.00 10.62
CA GLN A 9 4.78 5.96 9.16
C GLN A 9 6.07 6.68 8.74
N VAL A 10 6.47 7.72 9.46
CA VAL A 10 7.70 8.46 9.18
C VAL A 10 8.93 7.70 9.65
N ILE A 11 8.90 7.08 10.83
CA ILE A 11 10.12 6.52 11.47
C ILE A 11 10.19 4.99 11.51
N ALA A 12 9.06 4.28 11.49
CA ALA A 12 8.99 2.83 11.71
C ALA A 12 8.60 2.08 10.43
N CYS A 13 7.33 2.15 10.02
CA CYS A 13 6.84 1.56 8.76
C CYS A 13 5.53 2.22 8.34
N VAL A 14 5.24 2.28 7.04
CA VAL A 14 3.96 2.80 6.55
C VAL A 14 2.80 1.85 6.85
N GLY A 15 3.06 0.53 6.77
CA GLY A 15 2.10 -0.53 7.08
C GLY A 15 1.22 -0.96 5.91
N GLN A 16 0.17 -1.71 6.22
CA GLN A 16 -0.72 -2.34 5.23
C GLN A 16 -1.50 -1.31 4.40
N GLN A 17 -1.36 -1.39 3.07
CA GLN A 17 -2.19 -0.66 2.12
C GLN A 17 -3.39 -1.53 1.73
N ASN A 18 -4.58 -0.97 1.86
CA ASN A 18 -5.83 -1.62 1.48
C ASN A 18 -6.43 -0.91 0.28
N VAL A 19 -7.13 -1.66 -0.56
CA VAL A 19 -7.97 -1.14 -1.65
C VAL A 19 -9.38 -1.69 -1.44
N GLU A 20 -10.37 -0.81 -1.39
CA GLU A 20 -11.79 -1.16 -1.15
C GLU A 20 -11.96 -2.00 0.15
N GLY A 21 -11.21 -1.64 1.20
CA GLY A 21 -11.25 -2.32 2.50
C GLY A 21 -10.62 -3.72 2.54
N LYS A 22 -9.98 -4.19 1.45
CA LYS A 22 -9.29 -5.49 1.38
C LYS A 22 -7.80 -5.29 1.11
N ARG A 23 -6.99 -6.32 1.42
CA ARG A 23 -5.59 -6.39 0.95
C ARG A 23 -5.57 -6.36 -0.58
N ILE A 24 -4.46 -5.89 -1.16
CA ILE A 24 -4.33 -5.71 -2.61
C ILE A 24 -4.73 -6.98 -3.38
N PRO A 25 -5.74 -6.90 -4.28
CA PRO A 25 -6.22 -8.05 -5.03
C PRO A 25 -5.23 -8.45 -6.13
N PHE A 26 -5.38 -9.67 -6.67
CA PHE A 26 -4.61 -10.08 -7.85
C PHE A 26 -5.11 -9.33 -9.08
N GLY A 27 -4.36 -8.32 -9.52
CA GLY A 27 -4.60 -7.58 -10.76
C GLY A 27 -4.03 -8.26 -12.01
N PHE A 28 -3.16 -9.26 -11.84
CA PHE A 28 -2.62 -10.10 -12.92
C PHE A 28 -3.03 -11.56 -12.72
N LYS A 29 -2.65 -12.43 -13.67
CA LYS A 29 -2.91 -13.88 -13.62
C LYS A 29 -2.36 -14.52 -12.33
N HIS A 30 -3.21 -14.59 -11.31
CA HIS A 30 -2.94 -15.11 -9.97
C HIS A 30 -1.76 -14.41 -9.25
N ARG A 31 -1.55 -13.12 -9.46
CA ARG A 31 -0.52 -12.32 -8.78
C ARG A 31 -0.85 -10.83 -8.78
N THR A 32 -0.19 -10.05 -7.91
CA THR A 32 -0.42 -8.60 -7.77
C THR A 32 0.45 -7.77 -8.70
N LEU A 33 1.72 -8.17 -8.91
CA LEU A 33 2.66 -7.56 -9.85
C LEU A 33 3.46 -8.67 -10.57
N PRO A 34 4.04 -8.40 -11.75
CA PRO A 34 4.87 -9.38 -12.46
C PRO A 34 6.14 -9.78 -11.70
N HIS A 35 6.54 -9.01 -10.69
CA HIS A 35 7.68 -9.27 -9.81
C HIS A 35 7.41 -10.35 -8.75
N PHE A 36 6.14 -10.67 -8.48
CA PHE A 36 5.77 -11.72 -7.56
C PHE A 36 5.52 -13.05 -8.27
N ILE A 37 5.77 -14.14 -7.53
CA ILE A 37 5.37 -15.48 -7.95
C ILE A 37 3.85 -15.61 -7.95
N LYS A 38 3.34 -16.61 -8.67
CA LYS A 38 1.89 -16.88 -8.70
C LYS A 38 1.44 -17.38 -7.33
N ASP A 39 0.20 -17.05 -7.00
CA ASP A 39 -0.49 -17.44 -5.78
C ASP A 39 0.27 -17.01 -4.51
N ASP A 40 0.99 -15.89 -4.59
CA ASP A 40 1.67 -15.29 -3.44
C ASP A 40 0.67 -14.52 -2.56
N TYR A 41 0.49 -15.00 -1.33
CA TYR A 41 -0.37 -14.39 -0.30
C TYR A 41 0.44 -13.68 0.80
N GLY A 42 1.76 -13.57 0.63
CA GLY A 42 2.68 -12.92 1.54
C GLY A 42 2.34 -11.43 1.78
N PRO A 43 2.82 -10.85 2.89
CA PRO A 43 2.54 -9.47 3.25
C PRO A 43 2.97 -8.48 2.17
N GLU A 44 4.21 -8.59 1.69
CA GLU A 44 4.79 -7.74 0.64
C GLU A 44 3.96 -7.82 -0.66
N ALA A 45 3.69 -9.04 -1.14
CA ALA A 45 2.89 -9.28 -2.34
C ALA A 45 1.46 -8.71 -2.27
N LYS A 46 0.96 -8.46 -1.05
CA LYS A 46 -0.40 -8.01 -0.81
C LYS A 46 -0.47 -6.59 -0.22
N GLY A 47 0.57 -5.79 -0.41
CA GLY A 47 0.56 -4.36 -0.12
C GLY A 47 0.97 -3.98 1.30
N PHE A 48 1.63 -4.86 2.05
CA PHE A 48 2.30 -4.44 3.28
C PHE A 48 3.57 -3.67 2.92
N VAL A 49 3.72 -2.49 3.51
CA VAL A 49 4.89 -1.63 3.36
C VAL A 49 5.68 -1.68 4.66
N GLU A 50 6.83 -2.34 4.62
CA GLU A 50 7.72 -2.50 5.77
C GLU A 50 8.59 -1.27 6.00
N ASN A 51 8.93 -0.54 4.93
CA ASN A 51 9.77 0.64 5.04
C ASN A 51 8.99 1.86 5.55
N SER A 52 9.71 2.78 6.17
CA SER A 52 9.20 4.09 6.59
C SER A 52 9.49 5.16 5.53
N TYR A 53 8.85 6.33 5.65
CA TYR A 53 9.16 7.45 4.76
C TYR A 53 10.60 7.95 4.92
N LEU A 54 11.20 7.80 6.10
CA LEU A 54 12.60 8.16 6.33
C LEU A 54 13.56 7.22 5.59
N GLN A 55 13.28 5.91 5.63
CA GLN A 55 14.09 4.90 4.96
C GLN A 55 13.92 4.93 3.43
N GLY A 56 12.73 5.35 2.97
CA GLY A 56 12.36 5.32 1.57
C GLY A 56 11.70 4.00 1.19
N LEU A 57 10.80 4.07 0.21
CA LEU A 57 9.97 2.95 -0.23
C LEU A 57 10.62 2.25 -1.42
N THR A 58 10.56 0.92 -1.43
CA THR A 58 10.87 0.16 -2.65
C THR A 58 9.86 0.50 -3.76
N PRO A 59 10.17 0.27 -5.04
CA PRO A 59 9.24 0.56 -6.13
C PRO A 59 7.89 -0.14 -5.98
N VAL A 60 7.89 -1.36 -5.42
CA VAL A 60 6.69 -2.16 -5.17
C VAL A 60 5.85 -1.55 -4.05
N GLU A 61 6.46 -1.21 -2.93
CA GLU A 61 5.79 -0.53 -1.83
C GLU A 61 5.24 0.84 -2.22
N PHE A 62 6.01 1.61 -3.00
CA PHE A 62 5.58 2.90 -3.52
C PHE A 62 4.34 2.76 -4.41
N TYR A 63 4.32 1.74 -5.28
CA TYR A 63 3.16 1.44 -6.12
C TYR A 63 1.93 1.06 -5.27
N PHE A 64 2.09 0.19 -4.27
CA PHE A 64 1.00 -0.17 -3.37
C PHE A 64 0.49 1.01 -2.54
N HIS A 65 1.39 1.88 -2.07
CA HIS A 65 1.05 3.10 -1.36
C HIS A 65 0.27 4.09 -2.23
N ALA A 66 0.71 4.28 -3.48
CA ALA A 66 0.04 5.15 -4.44
C ALA A 66 -1.39 4.66 -4.76
N MET A 67 -1.64 3.35 -4.79
CA MET A 67 -2.99 2.81 -4.99
C MET A 67 -3.94 3.19 -3.86
N GLY A 68 -3.54 3.02 -2.60
CA GLY A 68 -4.35 3.45 -1.45
C GLY A 68 -4.59 4.97 -1.44
N GLY A 69 -3.57 5.76 -1.77
CA GLY A 69 -3.70 7.21 -1.90
C GLY A 69 -4.69 7.63 -3.00
N ARG A 70 -4.69 6.94 -4.15
CA ARG A 70 -5.60 7.21 -5.26
C ARG A 70 -7.07 6.97 -4.89
N GLU A 71 -7.37 5.90 -4.14
CA GLU A 71 -8.73 5.62 -3.66
C GLU A 71 -9.25 6.79 -2.80
N GLY A 72 -8.45 7.25 -1.84
CA GLY A 72 -8.84 8.38 -0.98
C GLY A 72 -9.06 9.69 -1.74
N LEU A 73 -8.26 9.96 -2.78
CA LEU A 73 -8.45 11.14 -3.64
C LEU A 73 -9.75 11.06 -4.44
N ILE A 74 -10.09 9.89 -4.98
CA ILE A 74 -11.33 9.69 -5.73
C ILE A 74 -12.55 9.85 -4.82
N ASP A 75 -12.55 9.21 -3.65
CA ASP A 75 -13.65 9.32 -2.68
C ASP A 75 -13.89 10.78 -2.25
N THR A 76 -12.81 11.54 -2.06
CA THR A 76 -12.89 12.97 -1.76
C THR A 76 -13.54 13.75 -2.90
N ALA A 77 -13.16 13.48 -4.15
CA ALA A 77 -13.69 14.17 -5.32
C ALA A 77 -15.16 13.84 -5.62
N VAL A 78 -15.63 12.63 -5.29
CA VAL A 78 -17.03 12.23 -5.49
C VAL A 78 -17.96 12.80 -4.41
N LYS A 79 -17.43 13.09 -3.22
CA LYS A 79 -18.20 13.63 -2.08
C LYS A 79 -18.45 15.15 -2.16
N THR A 80 -17.88 15.84 -3.14
CA THR A 80 -18.09 17.27 -3.41
C THR A 80 -19.08 17.47 -4.54
#